data_AF-A0A060DL19-F1
#
_entry.id   AF-A0A060DL19-F1
#
_cell.length_a   1.000
_cell.length_b   1.000
_cell.length_c   1.000
_cell.angle_alpha   90.00
_cell.angle_beta   90.00
_cell.angle_gamma   90.00
#
_symmetry.space_group_name_H-M   'P 1'
#
loop_
_entity.id
_entity.type
_entity.pdbx_description
1 polymer ?
#
loop_
_entity_poly.entity_id
_entity_poly.type
_entity_poly.pdbx_seq_one_letter_code
_entity_poly.pdbx_strand_id
1 'polypeptide(L)'
;MVADGAGVWKSRFLDIHLCGRTVAVSHQRCLEECFGLRARERELRRRIRSALKRLGPLEGPAHAHVLTLAPKPEAVATVPAALAGLDGAIERIAKRPFSPRQIEEALGITARERLRWTKDGRLPQSGSATIMRGQRITLSTYAVDTVAKLAGDASIIDDWRRTDRVGCLG
;
A
#
# COMPACT_ATOMS: atom_id res chain seq x y z
N MET A 1 10.41 -12.81 -14.59
CA MET A 1 9.99 -13.80 -13.58
C MET A 1 11.04 -14.89 -13.57
N VAL A 2 11.63 -15.20 -12.42
CA VAL A 2 12.67 -16.23 -12.28
C VAL A 2 12.05 -17.38 -11.51
N ALA A 3 12.13 -18.59 -12.07
CA ALA A 3 11.72 -19.81 -11.39
C ALA A 3 12.98 -20.40 -10.73
N ASP A 4 12.94 -20.60 -9.41
CA ASP A 4 13.88 -21.51 -8.77
C ASP A 4 13.32 -22.93 -8.96
N GLY A 5 14.19 -23.91 -9.21
CA GLY A 5 13.84 -25.32 -9.53
C GLY A 5 13.05 -26.08 -8.45
N ALA A 6 12.56 -25.41 -7.41
CA ALA A 6 11.82 -25.94 -6.26
C ALA A 6 10.33 -25.56 -6.24
N GLY A 7 9.74 -25.07 -7.34
CA GLY A 7 8.33 -24.67 -7.37
C GLY A 7 8.05 -23.32 -6.69
N VAL A 8 9.05 -22.43 -6.71
CA VAL A 8 8.96 -21.06 -6.20
C VAL A 8 9.15 -20.10 -7.37
N TRP A 9 8.20 -19.18 -7.53
CA TRP A 9 8.28 -18.08 -8.48
C TRP A 9 8.24 -16.75 -7.76
N LYS A 10 9.00 -15.79 -8.26
CA LYS A 10 9.00 -14.43 -7.75
C LYS A 10 8.58 -13.46 -8.84
N SER A 11 7.56 -12.65 -8.55
CA SER A 11 7.28 -11.41 -9.29
C SER A 11 8.03 -10.24 -8.64
N ARG A 12 7.84 -9.03 -9.17
CA ARG A 12 8.44 -7.83 -8.57
C ARG A 12 7.95 -7.58 -7.14
N PHE A 13 6.70 -7.92 -6.83
CA PHE A 13 6.08 -7.62 -5.54
C PHE A 13 5.60 -8.84 -4.76
N LEU A 14 5.48 -10.00 -5.40
CA LEU A 14 4.85 -11.18 -4.85
C LEU A 14 5.80 -12.37 -4.88
N ASP A 15 5.78 -13.16 -3.81
CA ASP A 15 6.42 -14.46 -3.75
C ASP A 15 5.33 -15.54 -3.90
N ILE A 16 5.56 -16.50 -4.79
CA ILE A 16 4.57 -17.49 -5.22
C ILE A 16 5.18 -18.86 -4.98
N HIS A 17 4.50 -19.68 -4.18
CA HIS A 17 4.96 -21.01 -3.80
C HIS A 17 3.93 -22.06 -4.21
N LEU A 18 4.35 -23.07 -4.95
CA LEU A 18 3.51 -24.26 -5.19
C LEU A 18 3.60 -25.20 -3.98
N CYS A 19 2.46 -25.45 -3.35
CA CYS A 19 2.33 -26.34 -2.19
C CYS A 19 1.44 -27.52 -2.58
N GLY A 20 2.02 -28.48 -3.30
CA GLY A 20 1.26 -29.61 -3.85
C GLY A 20 0.22 -29.15 -4.87
N ARG A 21 -1.06 -29.14 -4.48
CA ARG A 21 -2.19 -28.70 -5.34
C ARG A 21 -2.59 -27.24 -5.13
N THR A 22 -2.03 -26.56 -4.13
CA THR A 22 -2.36 -25.16 -3.84
C THR A 22 -1.21 -24.26 -4.21
N VAL A 23 -1.52 -22.98 -4.42
CA VAL A 23 -0.54 -21.92 -4.65
C VAL A 23 -0.66 -20.91 -3.52
N ALA A 24 0.41 -20.75 -2.75
CA ALA A 24 0.53 -19.71 -1.74
C ALA A 24 1.15 -18.46 -2.36
N VAL A 25 0.50 -17.31 -2.16
CA VAL A 25 0.96 -16.01 -2.65
C VAL A 25 1.21 -15.10 -1.45
N SER A 26 2.49 -14.80 -1.22
CA SER A 26 2.92 -13.88 -0.18
C SER A 26 3.11 -12.47 -0.76
N HIS A 27 2.65 -11.48 -0.01
CA HIS A 27 2.91 -10.07 -0.27
C HIS A 27 3.67 -9.41 0.89
N GLN A 28 4.33 -10.19 1.75
CA GLN A 28 5.05 -9.67 2.91
C GLN A 28 6.24 -8.79 2.51
N ARG A 29 7.09 -9.28 1.59
CA ARG A 29 8.30 -8.58 1.15
C ARG A 29 8.03 -7.16 0.66
N CYS A 30 6.99 -6.97 -0.16
CA CYS A 30 6.68 -5.64 -0.67
C CYS A 30 6.09 -4.68 0.39
N LEU A 31 5.53 -5.18 1.49
CA LEU A 31 5.09 -4.36 2.62
C LEU A 31 6.29 -3.88 3.47
N GLU A 32 7.32 -4.71 3.58
CA GLU A 32 8.56 -4.35 4.29
C GLU A 32 9.39 -3.34 3.50
N GLU A 33 9.47 -3.50 2.18
CA GLU A 33 10.28 -2.66 1.30
C GLU A 33 9.60 -1.34 0.89
N CYS A 34 8.26 -1.28 0.85
CA CYS A 34 7.54 -0.14 0.27
C CYS A 34 6.51 0.47 1.23
N PHE A 35 6.83 1.67 1.73
CA PHE A 35 5.94 2.46 2.58
C PHE A 35 4.54 2.65 1.98
N GLY A 36 4.46 2.99 0.69
CA GLY A 36 3.19 3.23 0.00
C GLY A 36 2.28 2.01 -0.05
N LEU A 37 2.85 0.80 -0.15
CA LEU A 37 2.10 -0.45 -0.09
C LEU A 37 1.72 -0.81 1.34
N ARG A 38 2.63 -0.62 2.31
CA ARG A 38 2.37 -0.83 3.74
C ARG A 38 1.19 0.00 4.23
N ALA A 39 1.20 1.30 3.93
CA ALA A 39 0.11 2.20 4.28
C ALA A 39 -1.22 1.89 3.54
N ARG A 40 -1.20 1.04 2.51
CA ARG A 40 -2.35 0.66 1.69
C ARG A 40 -2.55 -0.85 1.61
N GLU A 41 -2.12 -1.58 2.63
CA GLU A 41 -2.11 -3.03 2.63
C GLU A 41 -3.51 -3.60 2.33
N ARG A 42 -4.56 -3.00 2.91
CA ARG A 42 -5.94 -3.41 2.67
C ARG A 42 -6.33 -3.34 1.18
N GLU A 43 -5.89 -2.30 0.47
CA GLU A 43 -6.15 -2.13 -0.95
C GLU A 43 -5.32 -3.11 -1.79
N LEU A 44 -4.03 -3.28 -1.46
CA LEU A 44 -3.15 -4.27 -2.07
C LEU A 44 -3.75 -5.67 -1.95
N ARG A 45 -4.09 -6.10 -0.72
CA ARG A 45 -4.67 -7.41 -0.42
C ARG A 45 -6.00 -7.62 -1.14
N ARG A 46 -6.86 -6.60 -1.21
CA ARG A 46 -8.10 -6.66 -2.00
C ARG A 46 -7.82 -6.86 -3.49
N ARG A 47 -6.80 -6.19 -4.03
CA ARG A 47 -6.41 -6.30 -5.44
C ARG A 47 -5.89 -7.69 -5.79
N ILE A 48 -4.99 -8.24 -4.97
CA ILE A 48 -4.45 -9.59 -5.13
C ILE A 48 -5.58 -10.62 -5.00
N ARG A 49 -6.40 -10.52 -3.95
CA ARG A 49 -7.56 -11.40 -3.74
C ARG A 49 -8.50 -11.41 -4.93
N SER A 50 -8.81 -10.25 -5.51
CA SER A 50 -9.69 -10.13 -6.68
C SER A 50 -9.12 -10.85 -7.90
N ALA A 51 -7.80 -10.78 -8.10
CA ALA A 51 -7.13 -11.47 -9.18
C ALA A 51 -7.10 -12.99 -8.96
N LEU A 52 -6.74 -13.43 -7.75
CA LEU A 52 -6.68 -14.86 -7.40
C LEU A 52 -8.05 -15.55 -7.53
N LYS A 53 -9.13 -14.89 -7.10
CA LYS A 53 -10.50 -15.42 -7.25
C LYS A 53 -10.92 -15.73 -8.69
N ARG A 54 -10.23 -15.15 -9.69
CA ARG A 54 -10.49 -15.47 -11.11
C ARG A 54 -9.82 -16.77 -11.56
N LEU A 55 -8.79 -17.22 -10.83
CA LEU A 55 -7.99 -18.41 -11.13
C LEU A 55 -8.48 -19.65 -10.38
N GLY A 56 -9.21 -19.45 -9.28
CA GLY A 56 -9.75 -20.54 -8.47
C GLY A 56 -10.26 -20.05 -7.10
N PRO A 57 -10.89 -20.95 -6.32
CA PRO A 57 -11.28 -20.66 -4.94
C PRO A 57 -10.05 -20.39 -4.06
N LEU A 58 -10.22 -19.47 -3.11
CA LEU A 58 -9.23 -19.25 -2.06
C LEU A 58 -9.47 -20.24 -0.93
N GLU A 59 -8.39 -20.83 -0.42
CA GLU A 59 -8.44 -21.83 0.65
C GLU A 59 -7.87 -21.30 1.96
N GLY A 60 -8.33 -21.92 3.06
CA GLY A 60 -7.77 -21.74 4.40
C GLY A 60 -8.06 -20.38 5.05
N PRO A 61 -7.64 -20.23 6.32
CA PRO A 61 -7.64 -18.92 6.96
C PRO A 61 -6.63 -18.04 6.24
N ALA A 62 -7.07 -16.86 5.80
CA ALA A 62 -6.19 -15.92 5.15
C ALA A 62 -5.19 -15.36 6.19
N HIS A 63 -3.97 -15.90 6.23
CA HIS A 63 -2.88 -15.35 7.05
C HIS A 63 -2.63 -13.87 6.68
N ALA A 64 -2.01 -13.11 7.59
CA ALA A 64 -1.90 -11.65 7.49
C ALA A 64 -1.36 -11.21 6.11
N HIS A 65 -0.33 -11.88 5.60
CA HIS A 65 0.33 -11.50 4.34
C HIS A 65 0.38 -12.60 3.28
N VAL A 66 -0.32 -13.72 3.50
CA VAL A 66 -0.36 -14.85 2.56
C VAL A 66 -1.80 -15.16 2.17
N LEU A 67 -2.04 -15.37 0.88
CA LEU A 67 -3.29 -15.86 0.31
C LEU A 67 -3.05 -17.20 -0.37
N THR A 68 -3.84 -18.20 -0.01
CA THR A 68 -3.76 -19.54 -0.59
C THR A 68 -4.86 -19.73 -1.63
N LEU A 69 -4.48 -20.17 -2.81
CA LEU A 69 -5.35 -20.46 -3.95
C LEU A 69 -5.36 -21.97 -4.20
N ALA A 70 -6.52 -22.55 -4.43
CA ALA A 70 -6.64 -23.86 -5.09
C ALA A 70 -6.97 -23.64 -6.57
N PRO A 71 -5.95 -23.51 -7.45
CA PRO A 71 -6.20 -23.36 -8.88
C PRO A 71 -6.77 -24.65 -9.45
N LYS A 72 -7.49 -24.54 -10.57
CA LYS A 72 -7.78 -25.73 -11.38
C LYS A 72 -6.46 -26.34 -11.88
N PRO A 73 -6.34 -27.67 -12.02
CA PRO A 73 -5.09 -28.32 -12.44
C PRO A 73 -4.49 -27.72 -13.72
N GLU A 74 -5.33 -27.43 -14.70
CA GLU A 74 -4.96 -26.81 -15.98
C GLU A 74 -4.50 -25.35 -15.86
N ALA A 75 -4.87 -24.66 -14.77
CA ALA A 75 -4.55 -23.25 -14.54
C ALA A 75 -3.25 -23.04 -13.76
N VAL A 76 -2.71 -24.06 -13.09
CA VAL A 76 -1.51 -23.96 -12.22
C VAL A 76 -0.35 -23.27 -12.95
N ALA A 77 -0.05 -23.70 -14.18
CA ALA A 77 1.05 -23.16 -14.99
C ALA A 77 0.87 -21.67 -15.35
N THR A 78 -0.37 -21.17 -15.36
CA THR A 78 -0.70 -19.79 -15.72
C THR A 78 -0.72 -18.83 -14.54
N VAL A 79 -0.78 -19.34 -13.30
CA VAL A 79 -0.86 -18.54 -12.07
C VAL A 79 0.30 -17.53 -11.98
N PRO A 80 1.57 -17.92 -12.20
CA PRO A 80 2.68 -16.98 -12.11
C PRO A 80 2.55 -15.82 -13.11
N ALA A 81 2.17 -16.11 -14.36
CA ALA A 81 2.01 -15.09 -15.39
C ALA A 81 0.85 -14.13 -15.09
N ALA A 82 -0.29 -14.65 -14.60
CA ALA A 82 -1.42 -13.85 -14.19
C ALA A 82 -1.08 -12.89 -13.03
N LEU A 83 -0.26 -13.35 -12.07
CA LEU A 83 0.20 -12.55 -10.95
C LEU A 83 1.26 -11.52 -11.33
N ALA A 84 2.18 -11.85 -12.24
CA ALA A 84 3.10 -10.87 -12.82
C ALA A 84 2.36 -9.72 -13.53
N GLY A 85 1.21 -10.01 -14.16
CA GLY A 85 0.32 -9.00 -14.74
C GLY A 85 -0.24 -7.99 -13.72
N LEU A 86 -0.17 -8.27 -12.41
CA LEU A 86 -0.58 -7.34 -11.36
C LEU A 86 0.52 -6.34 -11.00
N ASP A 87 1.78 -6.58 -11.36
CA ASP A 87 2.91 -5.76 -10.89
C ASP A 87 2.71 -4.28 -11.23
N GLY A 88 2.24 -3.95 -12.44
CA GLY A 88 1.93 -2.56 -12.82
C GLY A 88 0.72 -1.96 -12.08
N ALA A 89 -0.23 -2.77 -11.63
CA ALA A 89 -1.34 -2.31 -10.79
C ALA A 89 -0.87 -2.08 -9.34
N ILE A 90 0.00 -2.94 -8.82
CA ILE A 90 0.60 -2.83 -7.50
C ILE A 90 1.52 -1.60 -7.44
N GLU A 91 2.34 -1.39 -8.47
CA GLU A 91 3.20 -0.21 -8.57
C GLU A 91 2.41 1.10 -8.56
N ARG A 92 1.24 1.14 -9.22
CA ARG A 92 0.35 2.30 -9.14
C ARG A 92 -0.19 2.52 -7.74
N ILE A 93 -0.50 1.47 -6.98
CA ILE A 93 -0.90 1.60 -5.57
C ILE A 93 0.27 2.14 -4.74
N ALA A 94 1.48 1.64 -4.99
CA ALA A 94 2.70 2.05 -4.29
C ALA A 94 2.98 3.55 -4.48
N LYS A 95 2.92 4.05 -5.72
CA LYS A 95 3.31 5.42 -6.10
C LYS A 95 2.19 6.46 -6.01
N ARG A 96 0.93 6.05 -5.85
CA ARG A 96 -0.20 7.00 -5.81
C ARG A 96 0.00 8.01 -4.67
N PRO A 97 -0.17 9.32 -4.89
CA PRO A 97 -0.16 10.30 -3.80
C PRO A 97 -1.19 9.97 -2.71
N PHE A 98 -0.84 10.28 -1.47
CA PHE A 98 -1.74 10.09 -0.32
C PHE A 98 -2.83 11.15 -0.27
N SER A 99 -4.02 10.73 0.14
CA SER A 99 -5.11 11.64 0.50
C SER A 99 -4.90 12.19 1.93
N PRO A 100 -5.65 13.24 2.32
CA PRO A 100 -5.59 13.79 3.68
C PRO A 100 -5.77 12.73 4.77
N ARG A 101 -6.79 11.88 4.63
CA ARG A 101 -7.06 10.80 5.59
C ARG A 101 -5.91 9.80 5.69
N GLN A 102 -5.30 9.46 4.55
CA GLN A 102 -4.22 8.48 4.56
C GLN A 102 -2.97 9.01 5.25
N ILE A 103 -2.65 10.30 5.11
CA ILE A 103 -1.51 10.87 5.84
C ILE A 103 -1.79 11.04 7.34
N GLU A 104 -3.03 11.35 7.71
CA GLU A 104 -3.46 11.41 9.12
C GLU A 104 -3.27 10.04 9.79
N GLU A 105 -3.72 8.97 9.13
CA GLU A 105 -3.52 7.60 9.57
C GLU A 105 -2.04 7.19 9.57
N ALA A 106 -1.28 7.54 8.52
CA ALA A 106 0.10 7.10 8.37
C ALA A 106 1.11 7.82 9.30
N LEU A 107 0.84 9.09 9.66
CA LEU A 107 1.71 9.89 10.53
C LEU A 107 1.20 9.94 11.98
N GLY A 108 -0.02 9.46 12.26
CA GLY A 108 -0.63 9.59 13.58
C GLY A 108 -0.90 11.05 13.96
N ILE A 109 -1.38 11.84 12.99
CA ILE A 109 -1.63 13.28 13.13
C ILE A 109 -3.11 13.57 12.96
N THR A 110 -3.56 14.65 13.58
CA THR A 110 -4.95 15.11 13.47
C THR A 110 -5.16 15.93 12.21
N ALA A 111 -6.42 16.05 11.77
CA ALA A 111 -6.79 16.93 10.66
C ALA A 111 -6.41 18.39 10.92
N ARG A 112 -6.42 18.85 12.19
CA ARG A 112 -6.02 20.21 12.57
C ARG A 112 -4.52 20.43 12.40
N GLU A 113 -3.71 19.51 12.90
CA GLU A 113 -2.26 19.52 12.72
C GLU A 113 -1.90 19.50 11.23
N ARG A 114 -2.51 18.58 10.47
CA ARG A 114 -2.33 18.52 9.02
C ARG A 114 -2.62 19.86 8.35
N LEU A 115 -3.78 20.48 8.61
CA LEU A 115 -4.17 21.75 8.00
C LEU A 115 -3.19 22.87 8.35
N ARG A 116 -2.81 22.98 9.62
CA ARG A 116 -1.83 23.97 10.10
C ARG A 116 -0.48 23.77 9.41
N TRP A 117 0.08 22.57 9.47
CA TRP A 117 1.40 22.29 8.92
C TRP A 117 1.44 22.36 7.40
N THR A 118 0.30 22.08 6.75
CA THR A 118 0.16 22.33 5.31
C THR A 118 0.17 23.83 4.99
N LYS A 119 -0.56 24.64 5.77
CA LYS A 119 -0.61 26.11 5.60
C LYS A 119 0.75 26.76 5.85
N ASP A 120 1.47 26.29 6.86
CA ASP A 120 2.77 26.84 7.27
C ASP A 120 3.94 26.28 6.44
N GLY A 121 3.66 25.43 5.43
CA GLY A 121 4.66 24.87 4.52
C GLY A 121 5.46 23.67 5.05
N ARG A 122 5.35 23.35 6.34
CA ARG A 122 5.99 22.17 6.98
C ARG A 122 5.62 20.86 6.30
N LEU A 123 4.36 20.73 5.89
CA LEU A 123 3.84 19.55 5.20
C LEU A 123 3.45 19.91 3.75
N PRO A 124 4.37 19.76 2.79
CA PRO A 124 4.15 20.22 1.42
C PRO A 124 3.11 19.36 0.68
N GLN A 125 2.22 20.03 -0.03
CA GLN A 125 1.30 19.37 -0.96
C GLN A 125 2.04 19.01 -2.25
N SER A 126 1.78 17.82 -2.78
CA SER A 126 2.30 17.40 -4.09
C SER A 126 1.35 17.74 -5.24
N GLY A 127 0.12 18.14 -4.93
CA GLY A 127 -0.90 18.48 -5.91
C GLY A 127 -2.30 18.35 -5.33
N SER A 128 -3.26 18.13 -6.22
CA SER A 128 -4.66 17.92 -5.84
C SER A 128 -5.31 16.82 -6.67
N ALA A 129 -6.17 16.03 -6.05
CA ALA A 129 -7.01 15.04 -6.71
C ALA A 129 -8.47 15.47 -6.62
N THR A 130 -9.18 15.43 -7.75
CA THR A 130 -10.61 15.69 -7.76
C THR A 130 -11.38 14.38 -7.68
N ILE A 131 -12.34 14.30 -6.75
CA ILE A 131 -13.23 13.15 -6.58
C ILE A 131 -14.70 13.59 -6.71
N MET A 132 -15.54 12.65 -7.16
CA MET A 132 -16.99 12.83 -7.19
C MET A 132 -17.61 12.15 -5.97
N ARG A 133 -18.25 12.94 -5.11
CA ARG A 133 -18.97 12.49 -3.91
C ARG A 133 -20.29 13.27 -3.83
N GLY A 134 -21.25 12.93 -4.69
CA GLY A 134 -22.45 13.75 -4.93
C GLY A 134 -22.15 15.05 -5.71
N GLN A 135 -21.03 15.70 -5.41
CA GLN A 135 -20.47 16.86 -6.12
C GLN A 135 -18.96 16.71 -6.35
N ARG A 136 -18.39 17.60 -7.18
CA ARG A 136 -16.96 17.65 -7.50
C ARG A 136 -16.19 18.27 -6.32
N ILE A 137 -15.32 17.49 -5.67
CA ILE A 137 -14.50 17.93 -4.53
C ILE A 137 -13.03 17.80 -4.88
N THR A 138 -12.27 18.87 -4.70
CA THR A 138 -10.81 18.88 -4.87
C THR A 138 -10.13 18.68 -3.52
N LEU A 139 -9.28 17.65 -3.43
CA LEU A 139 -8.55 17.31 -2.21
C LEU A 139 -7.05 17.49 -2.45
N SER A 140 -6.35 18.04 -1.47
CA SER A 140 -4.89 18.08 -1.45
C SER A 140 -4.32 16.66 -1.46
N THR A 141 -3.25 16.46 -2.21
CA THR A 141 -2.49 15.21 -2.21
C THR A 141 -1.07 15.42 -1.70
N TYR A 142 -0.49 14.35 -1.17
CA TYR A 142 0.84 14.36 -0.56
C TYR A 142 1.71 13.26 -1.19
N ALA A 143 2.94 13.58 -1.55
CA ALA A 143 3.84 12.64 -2.19
C ALA A 143 4.21 11.50 -1.22
N VAL A 144 4.28 10.28 -1.75
CA VAL A 144 4.59 9.08 -0.93
C VAL A 144 5.95 9.22 -0.26
N ASP A 145 6.96 9.70 -0.98
CA ASP A 145 8.33 9.80 -0.47
C ASP A 145 8.45 10.82 0.67
N THR A 146 7.74 11.95 0.57
CA THR A 146 7.69 12.95 1.66
C THR A 146 7.06 12.35 2.91
N VAL A 147 5.92 11.68 2.76
CA VAL A 147 5.23 11.06 3.89
C VAL A 147 6.04 9.91 4.48
N ALA A 148 6.73 9.12 3.64
CA ALA A 148 7.60 8.04 4.10
C ALA A 148 8.78 8.56 4.93
N LYS A 149 9.40 9.70 4.53
CA LYS A 149 10.45 10.35 5.32
C LYS A 149 9.94 10.80 6.68
N LEU A 150 8.78 11.45 6.72
CA LEU A 150 8.16 11.91 7.98
C LEU A 150 7.75 10.74 8.88
N ALA A 151 7.24 9.66 8.31
CA ALA A 151 6.87 8.47 9.07
C ALA A 151 8.10 7.69 9.58
N GLY A 152 9.25 7.85 8.94
CA GLY A 152 10.52 7.24 9.35
C GLY A 152 11.20 7.97 10.52
N ASP A 153 10.79 9.22 10.81
CA ASP A 153 11.37 10.03 11.86
C ASP A 153 10.28 10.76 12.66
N ALA A 154 9.86 10.14 13.76
CA ALA A 154 8.83 10.68 14.64
C ALA A 154 9.25 11.99 15.32
N SER A 155 10.56 12.26 15.47
CA SER A 155 11.01 13.47 16.17
C SER A 155 10.63 14.74 15.42
N ILE A 156 10.55 14.69 14.08
CA ILE A 156 10.11 15.82 13.25
C ILE A 156 8.69 16.27 13.64
N ILE A 157 7.79 15.31 13.79
CA ILE A 157 6.38 15.57 14.16
C ILE A 157 6.30 16.09 15.60
N ASP A 158 7.07 15.52 16.52
CA ASP A 158 7.09 15.95 17.91
C ASP A 158 7.69 17.36 18.08
N ASP A 159 8.71 17.70 17.31
CA ASP A 159 9.29 19.05 17.29
C ASP A 159 8.29 20.07 16.73
N TRP A 160 7.54 19.73 15.67
CA TRP A 160 6.47 20.60 15.17
C TRP A 160 5.39 20.84 16.21
N ARG A 161 4.99 19.81 16.96
CA ARG A 161 4.03 19.93 18.08
C ARG A 161 4.59 20.79 19.21
N ARG A 162 5.89 20.68 19.52
CA ARG A 162 6.55 21.51 20.55
C ARG A 162 6.54 22.97 20.14
N THR A 163 6.93 23.28 18.90
CA THR A 163 6.88 24.63 18.35
C THR A 163 5.47 25.23 18.38
N ASP A 164 4.45 24.43 18.05
CA ASP A 164 3.05 24.87 18.11
C ASP A 164 2.60 25.23 19.53
N ARG A 165 3.14 24.57 20.57
CA ARG A 165 2.84 24.92 21.98
C ARG A 165 3.47 26.25 22.39
N VAL A 166 4.69 26.52 21.90
CA VAL A 166 5.42 27.76 22.20
C VAL A 166 4.81 28.96 21.46
N GLY A 167 4.37 28.76 20.21
CA GLY A 167 3.78 29.81 19.37
C GLY A 167 2.38 30.28 19.79
N CYS A 168 1.73 29.63 20.75
CA CYS A 168 0.44 30.07 21.31
C CYS A 168 0.57 30.98 22.55
N LEU A 169 1.79 31.29 22.99
CA LEU A 169 2.07 32.15 24.16
C LEU A 169 2.48 33.60 23.76
N GLY A 170 2.23 34.01 22.52
CA GLY A 170 2.54 35.35 22.00
C GLY A 170 1.31 36.09 21.52
#